data_AF-A0AA38C8Z4-F1
#
_entry.id   AF-A0AA38C8Z4-F1
#
_cell.length_a   1.000
_cell.length_b   1.000
_cell.length_c   1.000
_cell.angle_alpha   90.00
_cell.angle_beta   90.00
_cell.angle_gamma   90.00
#
_symmetry.space_group_name_H-M   'P 1'
#
loop_
_entity.id
_entity.type
_entity.pdbx_description
1 polymer ?
#
loop_
_entity_poly.entity_id
_entity_poly.type
_entity_poly.pdbx_seq_one_letter_code
_entity_poly.pdbx_strand_id
1 'polypeptide(L)'
;IGGSHAEDTNRIVAVAWLTVPIGMVTSAASCTFVFWWQGLSLSEHYAQAVLIHGAACFLELLTEPLYILAQNLLLLELRVKAEAIATFVRCVTTYIMIINGIGKERGLVFAFSQIAYAVCLVLCYWGYFLGTPLFRNLAKKANTTVHLIPFGKRQGYYFDKQLLRSCLVFNLQSIQKLVLQEGEKMILVLFDTPYNQGVYGLVEKLGSLVVRSVFQPFEESAFTIFAKVAPGRLSGGKLALEHVLCLALKLVIMIGLFFITFGPSYSYILMRLLYGKKWSDGEASVALGYYCHYVMVLAINGTTEAFLNAVGTNRQLLWSNASLVLFSIIYVFLNILFVQRAGVVGLILANIINMLLRITYSTVFIRIFFKETSSFSVLKWLPSSRVLAGFCFAGVLTRISESKLVDHQNFFPLAAIHVSIGCACFAILSALIIIEAIPRSAKPTTLSISATVSFDSVSTSDIIQAKDKGWDVTIIDILYSLRDEYINMFVLDEANEMISRGFKDRIYDIFQILLAKIQVGVFFATMPQRL
;
A
#
# COMPACT_ATOMS: atom_id res chain seq x y z
N ILE A 1 -26.76 19.13 -20.74
CA ILE A 1 -25.98 18.30 -19.78
C ILE A 1 -24.51 18.11 -20.22
N GLY A 2 -24.16 18.13 -21.51
CA GLY A 2 -22.75 17.97 -21.96
C GLY A 2 -21.82 19.19 -21.86
N GLY A 3 -22.34 20.40 -21.59
CA GLY A 3 -21.55 21.64 -21.55
C GLY A 3 -20.71 21.82 -20.28
N SER A 4 -21.23 21.46 -19.09
CA SER A 4 -20.50 21.65 -17.82
C SER A 4 -19.28 20.74 -17.70
N HIS A 5 -19.43 19.46 -18.04
CA HIS A 5 -18.33 18.49 -17.96
C HIS A 5 -17.14 18.84 -18.88
N ALA A 6 -17.40 19.41 -20.06
CA ALA A 6 -16.34 19.80 -20.99
C ALA A 6 -15.58 21.03 -20.50
N GLU A 7 -16.29 22.01 -19.93
CA GLU A 7 -15.70 23.20 -19.33
C GLU A 7 -14.86 22.84 -18.09
N ASP A 8 -15.38 21.96 -17.23
CA ASP A 8 -14.65 21.44 -16.06
C ASP A 8 -13.39 20.68 -16.47
N THR A 9 -13.48 19.84 -17.53
CA THR A 9 -12.32 19.12 -18.07
C THR A 9 -11.26 20.08 -18.62
N ASN A 10 -11.68 21.14 -19.32
CA ASN A 10 -10.75 22.15 -19.84
C ASN A 10 -10.04 22.93 -18.73
N ARG A 11 -10.75 23.25 -17.63
CA ARG A 11 -10.16 23.89 -16.45
C ARG A 11 -9.12 22.98 -15.78
N ILE A 12 -9.43 21.68 -15.64
CA ILE A 12 -8.50 20.68 -15.11
C ILE A 12 -7.26 20.56 -15.99
N VAL A 13 -7.43 20.42 -17.31
CA VAL A 13 -6.31 20.32 -18.26
C VAL A 13 -5.45 21.58 -18.21
N ALA A 14 -6.05 22.78 -18.19
CA ALA A 14 -5.30 24.03 -18.09
C ALA A 14 -4.43 24.13 -16.82
N VAL A 15 -4.96 23.71 -15.66
CA VAL A 15 -4.19 23.63 -14.41
C VAL A 15 -3.13 22.52 -14.47
N ALA A 16 -3.46 21.36 -15.05
CA ALA A 16 -2.53 20.25 -15.20
C ALA A 16 -1.32 20.63 -16.06
N TRP A 17 -1.48 21.46 -17.09
CA TRP A 17 -0.35 21.95 -17.89
C TRP A 17 0.62 22.87 -17.14
N LEU A 18 0.28 23.37 -15.94
CA LEU A 18 1.23 24.07 -15.07
C LEU A 18 2.31 23.13 -14.50
N THR A 19 2.07 21.81 -14.47
CA THR A 19 3.07 20.84 -13.99
C THR A 19 4.32 20.81 -14.88
N VAL A 20 4.17 21.04 -16.20
CA VAL A 20 5.28 21.03 -17.17
C VAL A 20 6.30 22.14 -16.91
N PRO A 21 5.95 23.44 -16.90
CA PRO A 21 6.92 24.51 -16.65
C PRO A 21 7.49 24.47 -15.23
N ILE A 22 6.66 24.16 -14.22
CA ILE A 22 7.12 24.02 -12.83
C ILE A 22 8.12 22.86 -12.72
N GLY A 23 7.77 21.70 -13.27
CA GLY A 23 8.61 20.51 -13.29
C GLY A 23 9.91 20.68 -14.09
N MET A 24 9.87 21.46 -15.17
CA MET A 24 11.07 21.81 -15.94
C MET A 24 12.05 22.65 -15.11
N VAL A 25 11.54 23.67 -14.40
CA VAL A 25 12.37 24.50 -13.51
C VAL A 25 12.94 23.66 -12.37
N THR A 26 12.14 22.80 -11.73
CA THR A 26 12.63 21.96 -10.63
C THR A 26 13.63 20.90 -11.10
N SER A 27 13.42 20.28 -12.27
CA SER A 27 14.38 19.34 -12.87
C SER A 27 15.71 20.02 -13.19
N ALA A 28 15.67 21.21 -13.83
CA ALA A 28 16.87 21.99 -14.12
C ALA A 28 17.60 22.45 -12.84
N ALA A 29 16.85 22.91 -11.82
CA ALA A 29 17.41 23.29 -10.53
C ALA A 29 18.07 22.10 -9.83
N SER A 30 17.44 20.92 -9.88
CA SER A 30 17.97 19.69 -9.27
C SER A 30 19.24 19.23 -9.97
N CYS A 31 19.29 19.25 -11.31
CA CYS A 31 20.50 18.93 -12.05
C CYS A 31 21.62 19.92 -11.71
N THR A 32 21.33 21.22 -11.73
CA THR A 32 22.31 22.28 -11.41
C THR A 32 22.84 22.13 -9.99
N PHE A 33 21.97 21.81 -9.03
CA PHE A 33 22.35 21.55 -7.64
C PHE A 33 23.32 20.37 -7.52
N VAL A 34 23.06 19.26 -8.21
CA VAL A 34 23.96 18.09 -8.20
C VAL A 34 25.32 18.43 -8.82
N PHE A 35 25.34 19.16 -9.93
CA PHE A 35 26.58 19.63 -10.55
C PHE A 35 27.40 20.52 -9.62
N TRP A 36 26.75 21.46 -8.95
CA TRP A 36 27.40 22.35 -7.98
C TRP A 36 27.91 21.58 -6.76
N TRP A 37 27.07 20.72 -6.18
CA TRP A 37 27.39 19.98 -4.95
C TRP A 37 28.55 19.00 -5.14
N GLN A 38 28.59 18.30 -6.27
CA GLN A 38 29.64 17.31 -6.55
C GLN A 38 30.82 17.85 -7.38
N GLY A 39 30.77 19.12 -7.82
CA GLY A 39 31.83 19.72 -8.62
C GLY A 39 32.04 19.03 -9.98
N LEU A 40 30.97 18.54 -10.59
CA LEU A 40 31.03 17.65 -11.76
C LEU A 40 31.44 18.39 -13.03
N SER A 41 32.34 17.78 -13.80
CA SER A 41 32.65 18.20 -15.16
C SER A 41 31.74 17.49 -16.19
N LEU A 42 31.38 18.17 -17.28
CA LEU A 42 30.54 17.60 -18.36
C LEU A 42 31.17 16.37 -19.05
N SER A 43 32.48 16.18 -18.90
CA SER A 43 33.22 15.02 -19.40
C SER A 43 32.95 13.73 -18.61
N GLU A 44 32.46 13.84 -17.38
CA GLU A 44 32.19 12.66 -16.55
C GLU A 44 30.90 11.96 -16.98
N HIS A 45 30.96 10.63 -17.13
CA HIS A 45 29.78 9.84 -17.49
C HIS A 45 28.67 9.91 -16.43
N TYR A 46 29.01 10.13 -15.15
CA TYR A 46 28.03 10.39 -14.11
C TYR A 46 27.26 11.70 -14.35
N ALA A 47 27.97 12.77 -14.72
CA ALA A 47 27.37 14.06 -15.08
C ALA A 47 26.44 13.93 -16.31
N GLN A 48 26.86 13.16 -17.31
CA GLN A 48 26.03 12.81 -18.47
C GLN A 48 24.78 12.03 -18.06
N ALA A 49 24.90 11.05 -17.16
CA ALA A 49 23.75 10.29 -16.66
C ALA A 49 22.74 11.18 -15.92
N VAL A 50 23.21 12.15 -15.12
CA VAL A 50 22.35 13.14 -14.43
C VAL A 50 21.57 13.98 -15.44
N LEU A 51 22.22 14.50 -16.48
CA LEU A 51 21.54 15.30 -17.52
C LEU A 51 20.52 14.47 -18.31
N ILE A 52 20.87 13.23 -18.67
CA ILE A 52 19.98 12.29 -19.37
C ILE A 52 18.75 11.98 -18.50
N HIS A 53 18.93 11.76 -17.20
CA HIS A 53 17.81 11.60 -16.27
C HIS A 53 16.96 12.87 -16.13
N GLY A 54 17.58 14.06 -16.10
CA GLY A 54 16.86 15.34 -16.12
C GLY A 54 16.00 15.51 -17.37
N ALA A 55 16.52 15.12 -18.54
CA ALA A 55 15.78 15.11 -19.80
C ALA A 55 14.65 14.06 -19.81
N ALA A 56 14.89 12.86 -19.26
CA ALA A 56 13.85 11.84 -19.11
C ALA A 56 12.70 12.34 -18.23
N CYS A 57 13.01 12.99 -17.11
CA CYS A 57 12.03 13.59 -16.21
C CYS A 57 11.18 14.65 -16.94
N PHE A 58 11.80 15.48 -17.80
CA PHE A 58 11.05 16.42 -18.63
C PHE A 58 10.07 15.72 -19.59
N LEU A 59 10.50 14.64 -20.24
CA LEU A 59 9.63 13.85 -21.13
C LEU A 59 8.47 13.20 -20.37
N GLU A 60 8.71 12.70 -19.16
CA GLU A 60 7.65 12.16 -18.30
C GLU A 60 6.64 13.25 -17.92
N LEU A 61 7.11 14.44 -17.55
CA LEU A 61 6.25 15.58 -17.20
C LEU A 61 5.36 16.02 -18.37
N LEU A 62 5.81 15.89 -19.63
CA LEU A 62 4.97 16.16 -20.81
C LEU A 62 3.79 15.19 -20.94
N THR A 63 3.85 14.03 -20.28
CA THR A 63 2.77 13.04 -20.25
C THR A 63 1.75 13.35 -19.14
N GLU A 64 2.15 14.06 -18.08
CA GLU A 64 1.34 14.30 -16.88
C GLU A 64 -0.04 14.93 -17.16
N PRO A 65 -0.19 15.94 -18.05
CA PRO A 65 -1.51 16.50 -18.34
C PRO A 65 -2.46 15.48 -18.97
N LEU A 66 -1.95 14.61 -19.85
CA LEU A 66 -2.72 13.55 -20.50
C LEU A 66 -3.03 12.40 -19.54
N TYR A 67 -2.10 12.13 -18.62
CA TYR A 67 -2.31 11.19 -17.52
C TYR A 67 -3.47 11.64 -16.62
N ILE A 68 -3.45 12.90 -16.16
CA ILE A 68 -4.51 13.49 -15.33
C ILE A 68 -5.84 13.51 -16.08
N LEU A 69 -5.82 13.83 -17.38
CA LEU A 69 -7.01 13.78 -18.23
C LEU A 69 -7.57 12.35 -18.34
N ALA A 70 -6.72 11.34 -18.56
CA ALA A 70 -7.13 9.94 -18.61
C ALA A 70 -7.76 9.49 -17.28
N GLN A 71 -7.21 9.94 -16.14
CA GLN A 71 -7.75 9.67 -14.82
C GLN A 71 -9.12 10.34 -14.61
N ASN A 72 -9.28 11.60 -15.03
CA ASN A 72 -10.55 12.32 -14.96
C ASN A 72 -11.64 11.68 -15.84
N LEU A 73 -11.25 11.10 -16.98
CA LEU A 73 -12.13 10.35 -17.88
C LEU A 73 -12.31 8.87 -17.49
N LEU A 74 -11.76 8.44 -16.34
CA LEU A 74 -11.83 7.06 -15.84
C LEU A 74 -11.28 5.99 -16.81
N LEU A 75 -10.29 6.35 -17.64
CA LEU A 75 -9.63 5.45 -18.59
C LEU A 75 -8.56 4.60 -17.89
N LEU A 76 -8.96 3.85 -16.85
CA LEU A 76 -8.05 3.07 -16.00
C LEU A 76 -7.29 2.00 -16.79
N GLU A 77 -7.92 1.39 -17.80
CA GLU A 77 -7.25 0.41 -18.67
C GLU A 77 -6.08 1.00 -19.45
N LEU A 78 -6.23 2.23 -19.97
CA LEU A 78 -5.16 2.90 -20.71
C LEU A 78 -3.96 3.11 -19.81
N ARG A 79 -4.20 3.56 -18.57
CA ARG A 79 -3.15 3.79 -17.58
C ARG A 79 -2.39 2.50 -17.28
N VAL A 80 -3.09 1.43 -16.92
CA VAL A 80 -2.46 0.15 -16.59
C VAL A 80 -1.66 -0.38 -17.79
N LYS A 81 -2.22 -0.31 -19.00
CA LYS A 81 -1.54 -0.76 -20.23
C LYS A 81 -0.30 0.08 -20.54
N ALA A 82 -0.41 1.42 -20.50
CA ALA A 82 0.69 2.33 -20.81
C ALA A 82 1.84 2.20 -19.79
N GLU A 83 1.55 2.20 -18.49
CA GLU A 83 2.55 2.03 -17.43
C GLU A 83 3.23 0.65 -17.51
N ALA A 84 2.48 -0.42 -17.80
CA ALA A 84 3.02 -1.77 -17.95
C ALA A 84 3.96 -1.89 -19.17
N ILE A 85 3.54 -1.37 -20.34
CA ILE A 85 4.36 -1.39 -21.55
C ILE A 85 5.64 -0.58 -21.34
N ALA A 86 5.54 0.64 -20.80
CA ALA A 86 6.70 1.49 -20.54
C ALA A 86 7.67 0.82 -19.56
N THR A 87 7.17 0.23 -18.47
CA THR A 87 7.99 -0.51 -17.50
C THR A 87 8.66 -1.71 -18.13
N PHE A 88 7.95 -2.47 -18.96
CA PHE A 88 8.53 -3.59 -19.70
C PHE A 88 9.65 -3.13 -20.65
N VAL A 89 9.43 -2.05 -21.41
CA VAL A 89 10.45 -1.44 -22.28
C VAL A 89 11.67 -1.02 -21.46
N ARG A 90 11.48 -0.37 -20.31
CA ARG A 90 12.58 -0.01 -19.39
C ARG A 90 13.42 -1.22 -18.98
N CYS A 91 12.76 -2.32 -18.58
CA CYS A 91 13.42 -3.55 -18.16
C CYS A 91 14.21 -4.18 -19.32
N VAL A 92 13.60 -4.28 -20.50
CA VAL A 92 14.23 -4.83 -21.70
C VAL A 92 15.42 -3.98 -22.15
N THR A 93 15.26 -2.65 -22.20
CA THR A 93 16.36 -1.74 -22.54
C THR A 93 17.50 -1.83 -21.53
N THR A 94 17.19 -1.89 -20.23
CA THR A 94 18.22 -2.08 -19.18
C THR A 94 18.97 -3.39 -19.41
N TYR A 95 18.26 -4.49 -19.65
CA TYR A 95 18.87 -5.80 -19.89
C TYR A 95 19.77 -5.82 -21.14
N ILE A 96 19.27 -5.32 -22.28
CA ILE A 96 20.01 -5.27 -23.54
C ILE A 96 21.27 -4.41 -23.40
N MET A 97 21.17 -3.25 -22.76
CA MET A 97 22.31 -2.35 -22.57
C MET A 97 23.38 -2.96 -21.66
N ILE A 98 22.99 -3.68 -20.61
CA ILE A 98 23.93 -4.41 -19.74
C ILE A 98 24.69 -5.48 -20.53
N ILE A 99 23.99 -6.26 -21.36
CA ILE A 99 24.61 -7.35 -22.13
C ILE A 99 25.53 -6.83 -23.23
N ASN A 100 25.09 -5.80 -23.96
CA ASN A 100 25.85 -5.26 -25.08
C ASN A 100 27.07 -4.44 -24.63
N GLY A 101 27.24 -4.20 -23.32
CA GLY A 101 28.35 -3.41 -22.78
C GLY A 101 28.36 -1.95 -23.26
N ILE A 102 27.24 -1.47 -23.81
CA ILE A 102 27.07 -0.08 -24.26
C ILE A 102 26.90 0.77 -23.00
N GLY A 103 27.99 1.42 -22.60
CA GLY A 103 28.09 2.12 -21.31
C GLY A 103 28.79 1.26 -20.27
N LYS A 104 30.13 1.14 -20.38
CA LYS A 104 31.01 0.54 -19.35
C LYS A 104 30.78 1.12 -17.94
N GLU A 105 30.09 2.24 -17.83
CA GLU A 105 29.62 2.82 -16.59
C GLU A 105 28.12 2.61 -16.36
N ARG A 106 27.81 1.97 -15.22
CA ARG A 106 26.47 1.50 -14.84
C ARG A 106 25.43 2.62 -14.77
N GLY A 107 25.83 3.87 -14.51
CA GLY A 107 24.93 5.01 -14.40
C GLY A 107 24.21 5.35 -15.71
N LEU A 108 24.94 5.29 -16.84
CA LEU A 108 24.38 5.62 -18.17
C LEU A 108 23.32 4.62 -18.62
N VAL A 109 23.52 3.33 -18.31
CA VAL A 109 22.56 2.26 -18.62
C VAL A 109 21.18 2.57 -18.02
N PHE A 110 21.13 2.98 -16.75
CA PHE A 110 19.87 3.34 -16.09
C PHE A 110 19.27 4.65 -16.61
N ALA A 111 20.11 5.61 -17.00
CA ALA A 111 19.66 6.87 -17.56
C ALA A 111 19.00 6.67 -18.94
N PHE A 112 19.62 5.87 -19.82
CA PHE A 112 19.03 5.54 -21.13
C PHE A 112 17.76 4.71 -21.02
N SER A 113 17.70 3.76 -20.07
CA SER A 113 16.46 3.01 -19.86
C SER A 113 15.33 3.87 -19.30
N GLN A 114 15.64 4.90 -18.51
CA GLN A 114 14.66 5.91 -18.09
C GLN A 114 14.16 6.75 -19.27
N ILE A 115 15.02 7.16 -20.20
CA ILE A 115 14.56 7.83 -21.42
C ILE A 115 13.63 6.93 -22.24
N ALA A 116 13.99 5.65 -22.42
CA ALA A 116 13.15 4.70 -23.15
C ALA A 116 11.76 4.55 -22.50
N TYR A 117 11.72 4.50 -21.15
CA TYR A 117 10.49 4.54 -20.37
C TYR A 117 9.67 5.81 -20.66
N ALA A 118 10.29 6.98 -20.53
CA ALA A 118 9.65 8.28 -20.72
C ALA A 118 9.09 8.47 -22.14
N VAL A 119 9.87 8.11 -23.16
CA VAL A 119 9.45 8.15 -24.57
C VAL A 119 8.28 7.21 -24.81
N CYS A 120 8.32 5.99 -24.25
CA CYS A 120 7.21 5.05 -24.38
C CYS A 120 5.92 5.61 -23.79
N LEU A 121 5.97 6.24 -22.61
CA LEU A 121 4.81 6.90 -22.01
C LEU A 121 4.26 8.00 -22.91
N VAL A 122 5.11 8.89 -23.40
CA VAL A 122 4.72 9.95 -24.34
C VAL A 122 4.01 9.34 -25.56
N LEU A 123 4.60 8.32 -26.19
CA LEU A 123 4.01 7.66 -27.36
C LEU A 123 2.66 7.00 -27.05
N CYS A 124 2.52 6.33 -25.90
CA CYS A 124 1.27 5.67 -25.51
C CYS A 124 0.14 6.70 -25.30
N TYR A 125 0.37 7.73 -24.49
CA TYR A 125 -0.66 8.71 -24.16
C TYR A 125 -0.99 9.62 -25.35
N TRP A 126 0.02 10.18 -26.01
CA TRP A 126 -0.21 11.01 -27.19
C TRP A 126 -0.78 10.18 -28.35
N GLY A 127 -0.29 8.96 -28.56
CA GLY A 127 -0.83 8.04 -29.57
C GLY A 127 -2.30 7.70 -29.33
N TYR A 128 -2.70 7.44 -28.09
CA TYR A 128 -4.09 7.19 -27.75
C TYR A 128 -4.99 8.41 -27.97
N PHE A 129 -4.62 9.57 -27.43
CA PHE A 129 -5.47 10.77 -27.52
C PHE A 129 -5.51 11.38 -28.94
N LEU A 130 -4.44 11.25 -29.73
CA LEU A 130 -4.42 11.70 -31.13
C LEU A 130 -5.03 10.68 -32.11
N GLY A 131 -4.86 9.37 -31.83
CA GLY A 131 -5.23 8.29 -32.74
C GLY A 131 -6.66 7.78 -32.59
N THR A 132 -7.27 7.89 -31.41
CA THR A 132 -8.58 7.25 -31.17
C THR A 132 -9.74 8.14 -31.65
N PRO A 133 -10.67 7.63 -32.49
CA PRO A 133 -11.85 8.38 -32.93
C PRO A 133 -12.77 8.77 -31.77
N LEU A 134 -12.65 8.12 -30.60
CA LEU A 134 -13.33 8.49 -29.35
C LEU A 134 -12.99 9.92 -28.92
N PHE A 135 -11.73 10.35 -28.96
CA PHE A 135 -11.33 11.71 -28.63
C PHE A 135 -11.87 12.71 -29.65
N ARG A 136 -11.79 12.36 -30.94
CA ARG A 136 -12.35 13.16 -32.04
C ARG A 136 -13.87 13.32 -31.93
N ASN A 137 -14.55 12.29 -31.44
CA ASN A 137 -16.00 12.27 -31.20
C ASN A 137 -16.38 12.97 -29.88
N LEU A 138 -15.58 12.88 -28.82
CA LEU A 138 -15.78 13.65 -27.58
C LEU A 138 -15.60 15.16 -27.84
N ALA A 139 -14.56 15.56 -28.59
CA ALA A 139 -14.35 16.93 -29.03
C ALA A 139 -15.48 17.45 -29.95
N LYS A 140 -16.03 16.59 -30.82
CA LYS A 140 -17.20 16.93 -31.67
C LYS A 140 -18.52 16.98 -30.88
N LYS A 141 -18.78 16.01 -30.00
CA LYS A 141 -20.05 15.86 -29.26
C LYS A 141 -20.20 16.88 -28.13
N ALA A 142 -19.10 17.37 -27.57
CA ALA A 142 -19.09 18.42 -26.56
C ALA A 142 -19.29 19.84 -27.13
N ASN A 143 -19.35 20.03 -28.46
CA ASN A 143 -19.32 21.35 -29.12
C ASN A 143 -18.19 22.27 -28.59
N THR A 144 -17.14 21.65 -28.04
CA THR A 144 -16.09 22.28 -27.27
C THR A 144 -14.80 21.60 -27.68
N THR A 145 -13.87 22.37 -28.22
CA THR A 145 -12.51 21.92 -28.48
C THR A 145 -11.84 21.68 -27.13
N VAL A 146 -11.79 20.42 -26.68
CA VAL A 146 -10.90 20.06 -25.57
C VAL A 146 -9.48 20.29 -26.10
N HIS A 147 -8.91 21.43 -25.73
CA HIS A 147 -7.59 21.82 -26.18
C HIS A 147 -6.58 20.96 -25.43
N LEU A 148 -6.02 19.94 -26.11
CA LEU A 148 -4.91 19.16 -25.56
C LEU A 148 -3.77 20.07 -25.14
N ILE A 149 -3.57 21.19 -25.84
CA ILE A 149 -2.57 22.20 -25.55
C ILE A 149 -3.30 23.52 -25.28
N PRO A 150 -3.29 24.02 -24.04
CA PRO A 150 -4.09 25.19 -23.65
C PRO A 150 -3.55 26.51 -24.22
N PHE A 151 -2.37 26.53 -24.86
CA PHE A 151 -1.68 27.75 -25.31
C PHE A 151 -2.18 28.34 -26.65
N GLY A 152 -3.40 28.01 -27.07
CA GLY A 152 -4.02 28.56 -28.28
C GLY A 152 -4.58 29.98 -28.06
N LYS A 153 -4.35 30.89 -29.02
CA LYS A 153 -4.68 32.33 -29.00
C LYS A 153 -6.16 32.74 -28.83
N ARG A 154 -7.09 31.85 -28.46
CA ARG A 154 -8.53 32.20 -28.36
C ARG A 154 -9.16 31.67 -27.08
N GLN A 155 -9.64 32.63 -26.28
CA GLN A 155 -10.39 32.53 -25.03
C GLN A 155 -9.55 32.56 -23.75
N GLY A 156 -9.87 33.53 -22.90
CA GLY A 156 -9.15 33.85 -21.68
C GLY A 156 -9.08 32.67 -20.71
N TYR A 157 -7.89 32.44 -20.19
CA TYR A 157 -7.62 31.46 -19.17
C TYR A 157 -8.44 31.76 -17.91
N TYR A 158 -9.46 30.94 -17.64
CA TYR A 158 -10.05 30.89 -16.31
C TYR A 158 -9.31 29.81 -15.52
N PHE A 159 -8.11 30.15 -15.05
CA PHE A 159 -7.53 29.41 -13.93
C PHE A 159 -8.48 29.60 -12.76
N ASP A 160 -9.20 28.54 -12.41
CA ASP A 160 -10.05 28.56 -11.23
C ASP A 160 -9.15 28.78 -10.01
N LYS A 161 -9.29 29.95 -9.38
CA LYS A 161 -8.49 30.34 -8.21
C LYS A 161 -8.69 29.36 -7.05
N GLN A 162 -9.87 28.75 -6.93
CA GLN A 162 -10.16 27.76 -5.89
C GLN A 162 -9.44 26.44 -6.18
N LEU A 163 -9.44 25.99 -7.44
CA LEU A 163 -8.69 24.81 -7.88
C LEU A 163 -7.18 25.03 -7.70
N LEU A 164 -6.66 26.18 -8.13
CA LEU A 164 -5.24 26.53 -8.00
C LEU A 164 -4.81 26.60 -6.53
N ARG A 165 -5.63 27.20 -5.65
CA ARG A 165 -5.35 27.26 -4.21
C ARG A 165 -5.33 25.87 -3.59
N SER A 166 -6.28 25.01 -3.95
CA SER A 166 -6.31 23.62 -3.49
C SER A 166 -5.06 22.87 -3.96
N CYS A 167 -4.69 22.99 -5.24
CA CYS A 167 -3.47 22.38 -5.79
C CYS A 167 -2.21 22.85 -5.07
N LEU A 168 -2.10 24.15 -4.75
CA LEU A 168 -0.94 24.69 -4.04
C LEU A 168 -0.84 24.15 -2.61
N VAL A 169 -1.97 24.09 -1.88
CA VAL A 169 -2.00 23.52 -0.52
C VAL A 169 -1.63 22.04 -0.54
N PHE A 170 -2.20 21.26 -1.45
CA PHE A 170 -1.85 19.84 -1.58
C PHE A 170 -0.41 19.62 -2.02
N ASN A 171 0.13 20.50 -2.89
CA ASN A 171 1.53 20.43 -3.29
C ASN A 171 2.46 20.69 -2.09
N LEU A 172 2.20 21.73 -1.29
CA LEU A 172 2.96 21.99 -0.06
C LEU A 172 2.92 20.81 0.91
N GLN A 173 1.75 20.18 1.07
CA GLN A 173 1.62 18.97 1.89
C GLN A 173 2.42 17.79 1.33
N SER A 174 2.45 17.62 0.00
CA SER A 174 3.26 16.60 -0.66
C SER A 174 4.75 16.85 -0.51
N ILE A 175 5.22 18.10 -0.60
CA ILE A 175 6.62 18.47 -0.33
C ILE A 175 6.97 18.16 1.13
N GLN A 176 6.10 18.54 2.07
CA GLN A 176 6.31 18.24 3.48
C GLN A 176 6.44 16.72 3.70
N LYS A 177 5.55 15.92 3.09
CA LYS A 177 5.63 14.46 3.13
C LYS A 177 6.91 13.93 2.50
N LEU A 178 7.32 14.47 1.35
CA LEU A 178 8.56 14.07 0.68
C LEU A 178 9.78 14.31 1.57
N VAL A 179 9.88 15.47 2.22
CA VAL A 179 10.98 15.79 3.14
C VAL A 179 10.94 14.88 4.37
N LEU A 180 9.75 14.60 4.92
CA LEU A 180 9.61 13.68 6.07
C LEU A 180 9.93 12.22 5.71
N GLN A 181 9.59 11.77 4.50
CA GLN A 181 9.73 10.37 4.07
C GLN A 181 11.11 10.06 3.50
N GLU A 182 11.67 10.97 2.70
CA GLU A 182 12.95 10.76 2.01
C GLU A 182 14.10 11.54 2.67
N GLY A 183 13.80 12.47 3.59
CA GLY A 183 14.83 13.20 4.35
C GLY A 183 15.76 12.27 5.13
N GLU A 184 15.22 11.20 5.70
CA GLU A 184 16.00 10.15 6.39
C GLU A 184 17.04 9.49 5.47
N LYS A 185 16.71 9.28 4.19
CA LYS A 185 17.65 8.75 3.19
C LYS A 185 18.66 9.79 2.72
N MET A 186 18.30 11.07 2.67
CA MET A 186 19.25 12.13 2.34
C MET A 186 20.36 12.25 3.39
N ILE A 187 20.02 12.05 4.68
CA ILE A 187 21.00 11.98 5.77
C ILE A 187 21.98 10.83 5.54
N LEU A 188 21.49 9.67 5.11
CA LEU A 188 22.33 8.51 4.76
C LEU A 188 23.26 8.80 3.56
N VAL A 189 22.82 9.58 2.58
CA VAL A 189 23.69 10.04 1.47
C VAL A 189 24.79 10.99 1.95
N LEU A 190 24.50 11.84 2.93
CA LEU A 190 25.44 12.86 3.43
C LEU A 190 26.51 12.30 4.39
N PHE A 191 26.17 11.29 5.18
CA PHE A 191 27.03 10.82 6.29
C PHE A 191 27.61 9.42 6.10
N ASP A 192 27.22 8.68 5.06
CA ASP A 192 27.66 7.29 4.86
C ASP A 192 28.46 7.09 3.55
N THR A 193 29.20 5.99 3.49
CA THR A 193 30.03 5.63 2.32
C THR A 193 29.19 5.10 1.16
N PRO A 194 29.60 5.31 -0.11
CA PRO A 194 28.88 4.76 -1.27
C PRO A 194 28.71 3.23 -1.24
N TYR A 195 29.63 2.52 -0.58
CA TYR A 195 29.53 1.08 -0.36
C TYR A 195 28.35 0.73 0.55
N ASN A 196 28.27 1.36 1.74
CA ASN A 196 27.20 1.14 2.70
C ASN A 196 25.83 1.55 2.13
N GLN A 197 25.78 2.66 1.39
CA GLN A 197 24.58 3.09 0.66
C GLN A 197 24.10 2.03 -0.33
N GLY A 198 25.04 1.40 -1.07
CA GLY A 198 24.73 0.33 -2.00
C GLY A 198 24.19 -0.94 -1.32
N VAL A 199 24.81 -1.36 -0.21
CA VAL A 199 24.37 -2.52 0.57
C VAL A 199 23.02 -2.26 1.24
N TYR A 200 22.86 -1.12 1.91
CA TYR A 200 21.60 -0.72 2.54
C TYR A 200 20.49 -0.61 1.49
N GLY A 201 20.73 0.09 0.38
CA GLY A 201 19.74 0.26 -0.69
C GLY A 201 19.33 -1.05 -1.35
N LEU A 202 20.22 -2.04 -1.43
CA LEU A 202 19.88 -3.39 -1.88
C LEU A 202 18.96 -4.10 -0.88
N VAL A 203 19.36 -4.10 0.39
CA VAL A 203 18.61 -4.74 1.49
C VAL A 203 17.24 -4.10 1.69
N GLU A 204 17.16 -2.77 1.67
CA GLU A 204 15.90 -2.01 1.76
C GLU A 204 14.96 -2.38 0.60
N LYS A 205 15.47 -2.47 -0.63
CA LYS A 205 14.65 -2.86 -1.79
C LYS A 205 14.09 -4.27 -1.65
N LEU A 206 14.85 -5.24 -1.14
CA LEU A 206 14.35 -6.60 -0.91
C LEU A 206 13.38 -6.65 0.27
N GLY A 207 13.78 -6.08 1.41
CA GLY A 207 13.02 -6.14 2.65
C GLY A 207 11.75 -5.30 2.63
N SER A 208 11.71 -4.19 1.90
CA SER A 208 10.49 -3.38 1.74
C SER A 208 9.44 -4.02 0.82
N LEU A 209 9.75 -5.09 0.08
CA LEU A 209 8.77 -5.78 -0.77
C LEU A 209 7.59 -6.32 0.03
N VAL A 210 7.84 -7.01 1.14
CA VAL A 210 6.73 -7.49 1.99
C VAL A 210 5.96 -6.32 2.59
N VAL A 211 6.66 -5.26 2.99
CA VAL A 211 6.03 -4.07 3.57
C VAL A 211 5.07 -3.45 2.57
N ARG A 212 5.47 -3.30 1.31
CA ARG A 212 4.63 -2.71 0.25
C ARG A 212 3.53 -3.64 -0.24
N SER A 213 3.81 -4.93 -0.36
CA SER A 213 2.85 -5.88 -0.96
C SER A 213 1.84 -6.43 0.04
N VAL A 214 2.18 -6.48 1.33
CA VAL A 214 1.35 -7.09 2.38
C VAL A 214 0.94 -6.06 3.42
N PHE A 215 1.90 -5.40 4.07
CA PHE A 215 1.59 -4.54 5.22
C PHE A 215 0.94 -3.22 4.83
N GLN A 216 1.32 -2.61 3.72
CA GLN A 216 0.73 -1.35 3.28
C GLN A 216 -0.76 -1.50 2.89
N PRO A 217 -1.16 -2.45 2.02
CA PRO A 217 -2.59 -2.70 1.77
C PRO A 217 -3.37 -3.08 3.03
N PHE A 218 -2.74 -3.82 3.93
CA PHE A 218 -3.33 -4.17 5.22
C PHE A 218 -3.53 -2.93 6.11
N GLU A 219 -2.55 -2.04 6.19
CA GLU A 219 -2.59 -0.79 6.94
C GLU A 219 -3.71 0.13 6.45
N GLU A 220 -3.82 0.31 5.12
CA GLU A 220 -4.87 1.11 4.48
C GLU A 220 -6.28 0.53 4.76
N SER A 221 -6.39 -0.80 4.73
CA SER A 221 -7.62 -1.51 5.09
C SER A 221 -7.96 -1.35 6.57
N ALA A 222 -6.98 -1.51 7.46
CA ALA A 222 -7.14 -1.36 8.90
C ALA A 222 -7.57 0.06 9.28
N PHE A 223 -6.91 1.09 8.70
CA PHE A 223 -7.30 2.49 8.85
C PHE A 223 -8.77 2.71 8.52
N THR A 224 -9.22 2.20 7.37
CA THR A 224 -10.61 2.34 6.91
C THR A 224 -11.59 1.68 7.89
N ILE A 225 -11.26 0.50 8.41
CA ILE A 225 -12.10 -0.19 9.39
C ILE A 225 -12.14 0.59 10.71
N PHE A 226 -11.00 1.04 11.22
CA PHE A 226 -10.93 1.83 12.45
C PHE A 226 -11.74 3.13 12.34
N ALA A 227 -11.64 3.83 11.22
CA ALA A 227 -12.38 5.06 10.97
C ALA A 227 -13.91 4.84 10.91
N LYS A 228 -14.35 3.69 10.37
CA LYS A 228 -15.78 3.32 10.30
C LYS A 228 -16.35 2.95 11.67
N VAL A 229 -15.58 2.26 12.51
CA VAL A 229 -16.01 1.76 13.84
C VAL A 229 -15.78 2.80 14.96
N ALA A 230 -15.07 3.90 14.67
CA ALA A 230 -14.75 4.96 15.63
C ALA A 230 -15.99 5.49 16.38
N PRO A 231 -15.87 5.74 17.70
CA PRO A 231 -16.99 6.16 18.54
C PRO A 231 -17.50 7.54 18.11
N GLY A 232 -18.75 7.55 17.69
CA GLY A 232 -19.43 8.67 17.01
C GLY A 232 -20.55 8.18 16.09
N ARG A 233 -20.51 6.89 15.69
CA ARG A 233 -21.53 6.26 14.81
C ARG A 233 -22.35 5.13 15.45
N LEU A 234 -21.87 4.45 16.51
CA LEU A 234 -22.60 3.37 17.18
C LEU A 234 -22.35 3.33 18.71
N SER A 235 -23.42 3.12 19.50
CA SER A 235 -23.34 2.78 20.93
C SER A 235 -22.73 1.39 21.10
N GLY A 236 -21.62 1.28 21.84
CA GLY A 236 -20.84 0.03 21.98
C GLY A 236 -19.59 -0.08 21.09
N GLY A 237 -19.35 0.90 20.21
CA GLY A 237 -18.25 0.89 19.25
C GLY A 237 -16.85 0.81 19.85
N LYS A 238 -16.60 1.34 21.07
CA LYS A 238 -15.28 1.30 21.71
C LYS A 238 -14.78 -0.14 21.99
N LEU A 239 -15.65 -1.06 22.43
CA LEU A 239 -15.26 -2.46 22.69
C LEU A 239 -14.99 -3.23 21.39
N ALA A 240 -15.85 -3.06 20.39
CA ALA A 240 -15.65 -3.64 19.07
C ALA A 240 -14.34 -3.12 18.46
N LEU A 241 -14.07 -1.82 18.59
CA LEU A 241 -12.85 -1.19 18.11
C LEU A 241 -11.58 -1.73 18.81
N GLU A 242 -11.62 -1.95 20.14
CA GLU A 242 -10.53 -2.61 20.88
C GLU A 242 -10.28 -4.02 20.31
N HIS A 243 -11.35 -4.77 20.05
CA HIS A 243 -11.25 -6.14 19.53
C HIS A 243 -10.65 -6.17 18.12
N VAL A 244 -11.12 -5.30 17.21
CA VAL A 244 -10.57 -5.21 15.85
C VAL A 244 -9.09 -4.81 15.88
N LEU A 245 -8.71 -3.83 16.72
CA LEU A 245 -7.31 -3.43 16.87
C LEU A 245 -6.43 -4.58 17.38
N CYS A 246 -6.88 -5.31 18.40
CA CYS A 246 -6.14 -6.45 18.94
C CYS A 246 -5.97 -7.56 17.89
N LEU A 247 -7.03 -7.86 17.13
CA LEU A 247 -6.98 -8.86 16.06
C LEU A 247 -6.02 -8.44 14.95
N ALA A 248 -6.08 -7.17 14.52
CA ALA A 248 -5.19 -6.62 13.51
C ALA A 248 -3.72 -6.69 13.95
N LEU A 249 -3.41 -6.25 15.18
CA LEU A 249 -2.06 -6.31 15.74
C LEU A 249 -1.56 -7.76 15.89
N LYS A 250 -2.41 -8.66 16.36
CA LYS A 250 -2.07 -10.08 16.47
C LYS A 250 -1.73 -10.68 15.11
N LEU A 251 -2.49 -10.36 14.06
CA LEU A 251 -2.23 -10.84 12.71
C LEU A 251 -0.89 -10.34 12.18
N VAL A 252 -0.61 -9.03 12.26
CA VAL A 252 0.66 -8.48 11.74
C VAL A 252 1.88 -8.94 12.54
N ILE A 253 1.75 -9.13 13.86
CA ILE A 253 2.80 -9.72 14.70
C ILE A 253 3.05 -11.17 14.27
N MET A 254 2.01 -11.95 14.01
CA MET A 254 2.17 -13.33 13.54
C MET A 254 2.88 -13.40 12.19
N ILE A 255 2.53 -12.54 11.23
CA ILE A 255 3.24 -12.44 9.95
C ILE A 255 4.69 -12.01 10.18
N GLY A 256 4.93 -10.99 11.00
CA GLY A 256 6.28 -10.52 11.34
C GLY A 256 7.12 -11.60 12.02
N LEU A 257 6.53 -12.50 12.81
CA LEU A 257 7.24 -13.58 13.51
C LEU A 257 7.85 -14.57 12.51
N PHE A 258 7.20 -14.81 11.37
CA PHE A 258 7.81 -15.59 10.28
C PHE A 258 9.07 -14.92 9.76
N PHE A 259 9.07 -13.60 9.56
CA PHE A 259 10.25 -12.87 9.10
C PHE A 259 11.39 -12.92 10.11
N ILE A 260 11.13 -12.74 11.40
CA ILE A 260 12.18 -12.85 12.44
C ILE A 260 12.71 -14.29 12.55
N THR A 261 11.84 -15.29 12.43
CA THR A 261 12.20 -16.71 12.65
C THR A 261 12.99 -17.30 11.48
N PHE A 262 12.61 -16.97 10.25
CA PHE A 262 13.22 -17.53 9.05
C PHE A 262 14.20 -16.54 8.40
N GLY A 263 13.89 -15.25 8.39
CA GLY A 263 14.68 -14.23 7.69
C GLY A 263 16.19 -14.30 7.95
N PRO A 264 16.67 -14.22 9.21
CA PRO A 264 18.10 -14.28 9.51
C PRO A 264 18.80 -15.54 8.98
N SER A 265 18.18 -16.72 9.17
CA SER A 265 18.79 -18.00 8.80
C SER A 265 18.83 -18.25 7.29
N TYR A 266 17.89 -17.66 6.54
CA TYR A 266 17.78 -17.85 5.08
C TYR A 266 18.32 -16.66 4.26
N SER A 267 18.74 -15.56 4.91
CA SER A 267 19.23 -14.35 4.24
C SER A 267 20.43 -14.62 3.34
N TYR A 268 21.40 -15.42 3.79
CA TYR A 268 22.58 -15.76 2.99
C TYR A 268 22.21 -16.55 1.71
N ILE A 269 21.34 -17.55 1.84
CA ILE A 269 20.88 -18.37 0.71
C ILE A 269 20.13 -17.52 -0.30
N LEU A 270 19.22 -16.65 0.17
CA LEU A 270 18.46 -15.75 -0.68
C LEU A 270 19.40 -14.81 -1.45
N MET A 271 20.38 -14.21 -0.75
CA MET A 271 21.39 -13.36 -1.39
C MET A 271 22.25 -14.11 -2.41
N ARG A 272 22.62 -15.36 -2.10
CA ARG A 272 23.43 -16.20 -3.00
C ARG A 272 22.68 -16.57 -4.27
N LEU A 273 21.38 -16.88 -4.16
CA LEU A 273 20.54 -17.25 -5.30
C LEU A 273 20.22 -16.05 -6.21
N LEU A 274 19.92 -14.89 -5.61
CA LEU A 274 19.48 -13.71 -6.37
C LEU A 274 20.64 -12.87 -6.91
N TYR A 275 21.71 -12.69 -6.13
CA TYR A 275 22.78 -11.74 -6.42
C TYR A 275 24.17 -12.39 -6.51
N GLY A 276 24.27 -13.69 -6.28
CA GLY A 276 25.52 -14.44 -6.40
C GLY A 276 26.50 -14.21 -5.25
N LYS A 277 27.69 -14.82 -5.40
CA LYS A 277 28.74 -14.89 -4.36
C LYS A 277 29.21 -13.53 -3.84
N LYS A 278 29.30 -12.54 -4.72
CA LYS A 278 29.83 -11.21 -4.39
C LYS A 278 29.00 -10.51 -3.30
N TRP A 279 27.68 -10.70 -3.31
CA TRP A 279 26.79 -10.05 -2.35
C TRP A 279 26.48 -10.93 -1.15
N SER A 280 26.40 -12.26 -1.33
CA SER A 280 26.17 -13.19 -0.21
C SER A 280 27.30 -13.18 0.80
N ASP A 281 28.55 -13.14 0.33
CA ASP A 281 29.75 -13.26 1.17
C ASP A 281 30.16 -11.90 1.77
N GLY A 282 29.49 -10.81 1.37
CA GLY A 282 29.66 -9.48 1.95
C GLY A 282 28.64 -9.19 3.07
N GLU A 283 28.56 -7.92 3.47
CA GLU A 283 27.69 -7.48 4.58
C GLU A 283 26.18 -7.55 4.27
N ALA A 284 25.79 -7.71 3.00
CA ALA A 284 24.40 -7.66 2.57
C ALA A 284 23.53 -8.80 3.15
N SER A 285 24.09 -10.00 3.30
CA SER A 285 23.39 -11.15 3.89
C SER A 285 23.09 -10.92 5.38
N VAL A 286 24.07 -10.42 6.13
CA VAL A 286 23.93 -10.08 7.54
C VAL A 286 22.96 -8.91 7.72
N ALA A 287 23.10 -7.86 6.92
CA ALA A 287 22.21 -6.71 6.93
C ALA A 287 20.76 -7.11 6.61
N LEU A 288 20.52 -8.00 5.64
CA LEU A 288 19.19 -8.52 5.35
C LEU A 288 18.58 -9.29 6.54
N GLY A 289 19.40 -10.06 7.27
CA GLY A 289 18.95 -10.75 8.48
C GLY A 289 18.50 -9.78 9.59
N TYR A 290 19.23 -8.68 9.80
CA TYR A 290 18.79 -7.61 10.71
C TYR A 290 17.56 -6.86 10.17
N TYR A 291 17.46 -6.66 8.85
CA TYR A 291 16.29 -6.04 8.24
C TYR A 291 15.02 -6.87 8.46
N CYS A 292 15.10 -8.19 8.53
CA CYS A 292 13.94 -9.01 8.89
C CYS A 292 13.40 -8.72 10.31
N HIS A 293 14.24 -8.29 11.24
CA HIS A 293 13.79 -7.78 12.53
C HIS A 293 13.12 -6.42 12.39
N TYR A 294 13.65 -5.57 11.52
CA TYR A 294 13.04 -4.28 11.21
C TYR A 294 11.64 -4.42 10.58
N VAL A 295 11.43 -5.41 9.71
CA VAL A 295 10.13 -5.72 9.08
C VAL A 295 9.02 -5.97 10.12
N MET A 296 9.32 -6.68 11.21
CA MET A 296 8.37 -6.86 12.31
C MET A 296 7.97 -5.53 12.94
N VAL A 297 8.95 -4.67 13.23
CA VAL A 297 8.72 -3.37 13.86
C VAL A 297 7.90 -2.47 12.92
N LEU A 298 8.18 -2.47 11.62
CA LEU A 298 7.38 -1.77 10.61
C LEU A 298 5.90 -2.22 10.61
N ALA A 299 5.65 -3.53 10.71
CA ALA A 299 4.30 -4.08 10.70
C ALA A 299 3.46 -3.59 11.90
N ILE A 300 4.07 -3.56 13.09
CA ILE A 300 3.44 -3.04 14.31
C ILE A 300 3.24 -1.53 14.20
N ASN A 301 4.27 -0.80 13.73
CA ASN A 301 4.20 0.65 13.55
C ASN A 301 3.03 1.06 12.65
N GLY A 302 2.95 0.50 11.43
CA GLY A 302 1.89 0.82 10.48
C GLY A 302 0.49 0.61 11.07
N THR A 303 0.24 -0.52 11.73
CA THR A 303 -1.07 -0.80 12.34
C THR A 303 -1.41 0.15 13.50
N THR A 304 -0.45 0.44 14.39
CA THR A 304 -0.69 1.36 15.52
C THR A 304 -0.87 2.82 15.08
N GLU A 305 -0.16 3.26 14.04
CA GLU A 305 -0.32 4.60 13.47
C GLU A 305 -1.59 4.74 12.63
N ALA A 306 -1.99 3.71 11.88
CA ALA A 306 -3.29 3.68 11.21
C ALA A 306 -4.43 3.89 12.21
N PHE A 307 -4.34 3.28 13.39
CA PHE A 307 -5.30 3.51 14.46
C PHE A 307 -5.29 4.95 14.99
N LEU A 308 -4.10 5.48 15.31
CA LEU A 308 -3.94 6.86 15.77
C LEU A 308 -4.49 7.88 14.75
N ASN A 309 -4.21 7.67 13.46
CA ASN A 309 -4.68 8.53 12.38
C ASN A 309 -6.18 8.42 12.14
N ALA A 310 -6.77 7.24 12.35
CA ALA A 310 -8.19 7.01 12.13
C ALA A 310 -9.09 7.62 13.22
N VAL A 311 -8.60 7.65 14.47
CA VAL A 311 -9.42 7.99 15.65
C VAL A 311 -8.94 9.27 16.36
N GLY A 312 -7.72 9.73 16.07
CA GLY A 312 -7.11 10.90 16.68
C GLY A 312 -7.83 12.21 16.33
N THR A 313 -7.98 13.08 17.34
CA THR A 313 -8.47 14.45 17.11
C THR A 313 -7.42 15.30 16.38
N ASN A 314 -7.84 16.36 15.70
CA ASN A 314 -6.92 17.29 15.01
C ASN A 314 -5.76 17.77 15.90
N ARG A 315 -6.01 18.02 17.19
CA ARG A 315 -4.98 18.41 18.16
C ARG A 315 -4.00 17.27 18.42
N GLN A 316 -4.48 16.04 18.62
CA GLN A 316 -3.63 14.87 18.87
C GLN A 316 -2.78 14.51 17.64
N LEU A 317 -3.33 14.66 16.43
CA LEU A 317 -2.60 14.49 15.18
C LEU A 317 -1.51 15.55 14.99
N LEU A 318 -1.78 16.81 15.37
CA LEU A 318 -0.74 17.85 15.37
C LEU A 318 0.42 17.50 16.30
N TRP A 319 0.13 17.05 17.53
CA TRP A 319 1.17 16.62 18.47
C TRP A 319 1.92 15.37 18.02
N SER A 320 1.22 14.44 17.34
CA SER A 320 1.85 13.30 16.68
C SER A 320 2.85 13.76 15.62
N ASN A 321 2.44 14.67 14.73
CA ASN A 321 3.30 15.22 13.69
C ASN A 321 4.48 16.01 14.26
N ALA A 322 4.27 16.77 15.34
CA ALA A 322 5.36 17.45 16.04
C ALA A 322 6.37 16.46 16.65
N SER A 323 5.87 15.35 17.20
CA SER A 323 6.72 14.28 17.76
C SER A 323 7.57 13.59 16.70
N LEU A 324 7.08 13.47 15.46
CA LEU A 324 7.87 12.94 14.34
C LEU A 324 9.13 13.77 14.10
N VAL A 325 9.07 15.10 14.20
CA VAL A 325 10.25 15.97 14.04
C VAL A 325 11.30 15.67 15.12
N LEU A 326 10.87 15.49 16.38
CA LEU A 326 11.76 15.10 17.46
C LEU A 326 12.39 13.72 17.22
N PHE A 327 11.61 12.75 16.76
CA PHE A 327 12.11 11.41 16.44
C PHE A 327 13.11 11.44 15.28
N SER A 328 12.89 12.26 14.24
CA SER A 328 13.85 12.45 13.16
C SER A 328 15.18 13.04 13.65
N ILE A 329 15.16 13.97 14.60
CA ILE A 329 16.40 14.51 15.21
C ILE A 329 17.16 13.41 15.97
N ILE A 330 16.45 12.62 16.79
CA ILE A 330 17.03 11.48 17.51
C ILE A 330 17.60 10.45 16.53
N TYR A 331 16.86 10.16 15.46
CA TYR A 331 17.28 9.25 14.40
C TYR A 331 18.58 9.70 13.73
N VAL A 332 18.70 10.97 13.34
CA VAL A 332 19.95 11.52 12.76
C VAL A 332 21.12 11.28 13.70
N PHE A 333 20.96 11.60 14.98
CA PHE A 333 21.99 11.41 15.98
C PHE A 333 22.40 9.93 16.13
N LEU A 334 21.41 9.02 16.18
CA LEU A 334 21.66 7.58 16.28
C LEU A 334 22.36 7.01 15.04
N ASN A 335 22.03 7.50 13.84
CA ASN A 335 22.74 7.08 12.62
C ASN A 335 24.20 7.46 12.68
N ILE A 336 24.52 8.71 13.04
CA ILE A 336 25.91 9.16 13.17
C ILE A 336 26.67 8.29 14.18
N LEU A 337 26.04 7.94 15.30
CA LEU A 337 26.66 7.11 16.34
C LEU A 337 26.84 5.64 15.91
N PHE A 338 25.84 5.02 15.30
CA PHE A 338 25.83 3.59 15.01
C PHE A 338 26.54 3.22 13.72
N VAL A 339 26.53 4.09 12.69
CA VAL A 339 27.28 3.86 11.45
C VAL A 339 28.76 3.73 11.73
N GLN A 340 29.32 4.60 12.59
CA GLN A 340 30.73 4.56 12.98
C GLN A 340 31.15 3.25 13.67
N ARG A 341 30.21 2.53 14.30
CA ARG A 341 30.49 1.32 15.08
C ARG A 341 30.11 0.02 14.38
N ALA A 342 29.07 0.03 13.55
CA ALA A 342 28.45 -1.17 13.00
C ALA A 342 28.10 -1.08 11.50
N GLY A 343 28.56 -0.03 10.80
CA GLY A 343 28.33 0.14 9.36
C GLY A 343 26.85 0.09 8.99
N VAL A 344 26.51 -0.70 7.97
CA VAL A 344 25.13 -0.85 7.45
C VAL A 344 24.16 -1.42 8.49
N VAL A 345 24.63 -2.32 9.35
CA VAL A 345 23.80 -2.87 10.44
C VAL A 345 23.42 -1.75 11.43
N GLY A 346 24.32 -0.79 11.64
CA GLY A 346 24.07 0.39 12.45
C GLY A 346 22.92 1.25 11.92
N LEU A 347 22.82 1.43 10.60
CA LEU A 347 21.69 2.13 9.95
C LEU A 347 20.36 1.43 10.20
N ILE A 348 20.33 0.11 10.04
CA ILE A 348 19.11 -0.68 10.27
C ILE A 348 18.71 -0.60 11.75
N LEU A 349 19.67 -0.65 12.68
CA LEU A 349 19.41 -0.52 14.11
C LEU A 349 18.87 0.87 14.48
N ALA A 350 19.41 1.94 13.90
CA ALA A 350 18.89 3.29 14.09
C ALA A 350 17.44 3.42 13.62
N ASN A 351 17.10 2.83 12.46
CA ASN A 351 15.73 2.75 11.96
C ASN A 351 14.81 1.94 12.88
N ILE A 352 15.28 0.81 13.42
CA ILE A 352 14.53 0.02 14.41
C ILE A 352 14.19 0.88 15.62
N ILE A 353 15.15 1.62 16.17
CA ILE A 353 14.90 2.50 17.33
C ILE A 353 13.91 3.61 16.98
N ASN A 354 14.05 4.25 15.81
CA ASN A 354 13.11 5.27 15.34
C ASN A 354 11.67 4.74 15.28
N MET A 355 11.47 3.56 14.69
CA MET A 355 10.14 2.94 14.63
C MET A 355 9.63 2.48 16.01
N LEU A 356 10.51 2.06 16.92
CA LEU A 356 10.12 1.75 18.30
C LEU A 356 9.65 2.99 19.09
N LEU A 357 10.30 4.15 18.89
CA LEU A 357 9.84 5.42 19.47
C LEU A 357 8.43 5.77 18.98
N ARG A 358 8.20 5.63 17.67
CA ARG A 358 6.88 5.84 17.06
C ARG A 358 5.82 4.88 17.60
N ILE A 359 6.12 3.58 17.67
CA ILE A 359 5.23 2.57 18.28
C ILE A 359 4.92 2.92 19.73
N THR A 360 5.92 3.38 20.49
CA THR A 360 5.74 3.76 21.89
C THR A 360 4.75 4.91 22.02
N TYR A 361 4.90 5.97 21.21
CA TYR A 361 3.96 7.09 21.19
C TYR A 361 2.54 6.64 20.84
N SER A 362 2.37 5.90 19.73
CA SER A 362 1.06 5.40 19.30
C SER A 362 0.44 4.45 20.34
N THR A 363 1.25 3.63 21.00
CA THR A 363 0.79 2.72 22.07
C THR A 363 0.35 3.48 23.31
N VAL A 364 1.06 4.55 23.70
CA VAL A 364 0.66 5.43 24.80
C VAL A 364 -0.69 6.08 24.47
N PHE A 365 -0.88 6.57 23.25
CA PHE A 365 -2.16 7.09 22.79
C PHE A 365 -3.27 6.04 22.88
N ILE A 366 -3.04 4.83 22.35
CA ILE A 366 -4.01 3.72 22.38
C ILE A 366 -4.39 3.38 23.83
N ARG A 367 -3.42 3.31 24.75
CA ARG A 367 -3.66 3.05 26.18
C ARG A 367 -4.53 4.13 26.83
N ILE A 368 -4.27 5.41 26.52
CA ILE A 368 -5.08 6.52 27.02
C ILE A 368 -6.50 6.46 26.44
N PHE A 369 -6.63 6.14 25.15
CA PHE A 369 -7.90 6.07 24.45
C PHE A 369 -8.84 4.98 25.02
N PHE A 370 -8.31 3.80 25.37
CA PHE A 370 -9.08 2.68 25.93
C PHE A 370 -9.17 2.64 27.45
N LYS A 371 -8.63 3.64 28.16
CA LYS A 371 -8.56 3.67 29.63
C LYS A 371 -9.91 3.48 30.34
N GLU A 372 -11.00 3.89 29.70
CA GLU A 372 -12.37 3.85 30.27
C GLU A 372 -13.13 2.53 30.02
N THR A 373 -12.67 1.69 29.09
CA THR A 373 -13.49 0.57 28.57
C THR A 373 -13.10 -0.79 29.16
N SER A 374 -11.81 -1.02 29.47
CA SER A 374 -11.32 -2.28 30.07
C SER A 374 -9.91 -2.14 30.66
N SER A 375 -9.42 -3.15 31.40
CA SER A 375 -8.00 -3.29 31.75
C SER A 375 -7.18 -3.60 30.49
N PHE A 376 -7.01 -2.60 29.64
CA PHE A 376 -6.28 -2.72 28.38
C PHE A 376 -4.84 -3.17 28.66
N SER A 377 -4.43 -4.28 28.05
CA SER A 377 -3.09 -4.84 28.18
C SER A 377 -2.51 -5.11 26.80
N VAL A 378 -1.31 -4.58 26.57
CA VAL A 378 -0.52 -4.80 25.34
C VAL A 378 -0.19 -6.29 25.15
N LEU A 379 -0.20 -7.09 26.22
CA LEU A 379 0.01 -8.54 26.10
C LEU A 379 -1.08 -9.24 25.30
N LYS A 380 -2.28 -8.66 25.16
CA LYS A 380 -3.36 -9.21 24.32
C LYS A 380 -3.00 -9.25 22.83
N TRP A 381 -2.01 -8.45 22.41
CA TRP A 381 -1.56 -8.41 21.01
C TRP A 381 -0.71 -9.62 20.64
N LEU A 382 -0.09 -10.27 21.63
CA LEU A 382 0.80 -11.41 21.38
C LEU A 382 -0.02 -12.68 21.06
N PRO A 383 0.50 -13.56 20.19
CA PRO A 383 -0.07 -14.87 19.98
C PRO A 383 0.04 -15.73 21.25
N SER A 384 -0.67 -16.86 21.28
CA SER A 384 -0.65 -17.76 22.44
C SER A 384 0.76 -18.27 22.73
N SER A 385 1.06 -18.55 24.00
CA SER A 385 2.40 -18.98 24.42
C SER A 385 2.89 -20.23 23.67
N ARG A 386 1.98 -21.09 23.21
CA ARG A 386 2.30 -22.26 22.37
C ARG A 386 2.82 -21.87 20.98
N VAL A 387 2.14 -20.93 20.33
CA VAL A 387 2.56 -20.42 19.01
C VAL A 387 3.91 -19.72 19.15
N LEU A 388 4.09 -18.90 20.19
CA LEU A 388 5.35 -18.22 20.44
C LEU A 388 6.50 -19.21 20.72
N ALA A 389 6.27 -20.23 21.55
CA ALA A 389 7.23 -21.31 21.79
C ALA A 389 7.58 -22.08 20.50
N GLY A 390 6.58 -22.31 19.64
CA GLY A 390 6.79 -22.89 18.32
C GLY A 390 7.73 -22.06 17.45
N PHE A 391 7.51 -20.74 17.36
CA PHE A 391 8.40 -19.83 16.63
C PHE A 391 9.82 -19.82 17.20
N CYS A 392 9.97 -19.78 18.53
CA CYS A 392 11.28 -19.86 19.18
C CYS A 392 12.00 -21.17 18.84
N PHE A 393 11.31 -22.31 18.94
CA PHE A 393 11.87 -23.61 18.61
C PHE A 393 12.28 -23.70 17.13
N ALA A 394 11.41 -23.27 16.22
CA ALA A 394 11.71 -23.23 14.80
C ALA A 394 12.90 -22.32 14.49
N GLY A 395 13.01 -21.16 15.14
CA GLY A 395 14.11 -20.22 14.95
C GLY A 395 15.45 -20.79 15.42
N VAL A 396 15.47 -21.47 16.58
CA VAL A 396 16.68 -22.17 17.04
C VAL A 396 17.04 -23.31 16.08
N LEU A 397 16.06 -24.10 15.64
CA LEU A 397 16.29 -25.21 14.73
C LEU A 397 16.82 -24.76 13.37
N THR A 398 16.25 -23.70 12.78
CA THR A 398 16.75 -23.15 11.52
C THR A 398 18.14 -22.54 11.70
N ARG A 399 18.42 -21.87 12.82
CA ARG A 399 19.76 -21.31 13.08
C ARG A 399 20.84 -22.40 13.26
N ILE A 400 20.51 -23.49 13.95
CA ILE A 400 21.41 -24.65 14.05
C ILE A 400 21.60 -25.29 12.66
N SER A 401 20.52 -25.45 11.91
CA SER A 401 20.54 -26.00 10.56
C SER A 401 21.43 -25.18 9.63
N GLU A 402 21.34 -23.85 9.68
CA GLU A 402 22.20 -22.94 8.91
C GLU A 402 23.67 -23.15 9.26
N SER A 403 24.00 -23.12 10.55
CA SER A 403 25.39 -23.24 11.04
C SER A 403 26.07 -24.55 10.66
N LYS A 404 25.30 -25.63 10.47
CA LYS A 404 25.82 -26.98 10.18
C LYS A 404 25.77 -27.33 8.69
N LEU A 405 24.80 -26.81 7.95
CA LEU A 405 24.54 -27.22 6.57
C LEU A 405 24.98 -26.18 5.54
N VAL A 406 25.02 -24.89 5.87
CA VAL A 406 25.39 -23.88 4.87
C VAL A 406 26.90 -23.86 4.68
N ASP A 407 27.37 -24.68 3.74
CA ASP A 407 28.75 -24.65 3.25
C ASP A 407 28.89 -23.65 2.08
N HIS A 408 29.87 -22.77 2.18
CA HIS A 408 30.17 -21.74 1.18
C HIS A 408 30.80 -22.32 -0.10
N GLN A 409 31.37 -23.53 -0.02
CA GLN A 409 31.99 -24.22 -1.15
C GLN A 409 31.01 -25.17 -1.86
N ASN A 410 30.42 -26.16 -1.16
CA ASN A 410 29.41 -27.06 -1.70
C ASN A 410 27.97 -26.57 -1.44
N PHE A 411 27.62 -25.42 -2.04
CA PHE A 411 26.40 -24.69 -1.73
C PHE A 411 25.09 -25.43 -2.05
N PHE A 412 24.86 -25.84 -3.31
CA PHE A 412 23.53 -26.27 -3.77
C PHE A 412 22.91 -27.48 -3.02
N PRO A 413 23.61 -28.62 -2.85
CA PRO A 413 22.99 -29.79 -2.23
C PRO A 413 22.67 -29.58 -0.75
N LEU A 414 23.57 -28.94 0.01
CA LEU A 414 23.36 -28.71 1.43
C LEU A 414 22.38 -27.55 1.68
N ALA A 415 22.37 -26.53 0.83
CA ALA A 415 21.36 -25.46 0.86
C ALA A 415 19.96 -26.02 0.60
N ALA A 416 19.79 -26.99 -0.30
CA ALA A 416 18.50 -27.63 -0.55
C ALA A 416 17.95 -28.36 0.69
N ILE A 417 18.82 -29.04 1.44
CA ILE A 417 18.45 -29.69 2.71
C ILE A 417 18.03 -28.65 3.75
N HIS A 418 18.80 -27.57 3.89
CA HIS A 418 18.47 -26.47 4.80
C HIS A 418 17.13 -25.79 4.45
N VAL A 419 16.86 -25.55 3.16
CA VAL A 419 15.57 -25.03 2.67
C VAL A 419 14.44 -26.00 2.98
N SER A 420 14.66 -27.31 2.81
CA SER A 420 13.65 -28.33 3.11
C SER A 420 13.28 -28.34 4.60
N ILE A 421 14.25 -28.20 5.50
CA ILE A 421 14.02 -28.05 6.95
C ILE A 421 13.18 -26.80 7.24
N GLY A 422 13.47 -25.69 6.55
CA GLY A 422 12.71 -24.44 6.66
C GLY A 422 11.27 -24.60 6.24
N CYS A 423 11.04 -25.20 5.06
CA CYS A 423 9.70 -25.48 4.56
C CYS A 423 8.90 -26.38 5.51
N ALA A 424 9.52 -27.42 6.08
CA ALA A 424 8.88 -28.27 7.08
C ALA A 424 8.51 -27.49 8.35
N CYS A 425 9.42 -26.67 8.89
CA CYS A 425 9.15 -25.83 10.05
C CYS A 425 8.02 -24.81 9.76
N PHE A 426 8.04 -24.20 8.58
CA PHE A 426 7.01 -23.25 8.15
C PHE A 426 5.63 -23.92 8.07
N ALA A 427 5.55 -25.13 7.51
CA ALA A 427 4.31 -25.89 7.42
C ALA A 427 3.77 -26.27 8.82
N ILE A 428 4.64 -26.73 9.72
CA ILE A 428 4.27 -27.08 11.10
C ILE A 428 3.75 -25.84 11.85
N LEU A 429 4.43 -24.70 11.74
CA LEU A 429 3.98 -23.44 12.37
C LEU A 429 2.65 -22.97 11.79
N SER A 430 2.49 -23.04 10.47
CA SER A 430 1.23 -22.68 9.81
C SER A 430 0.07 -23.57 10.30
N ALA A 431 0.31 -24.88 10.41
CA ALA A 431 -0.67 -25.81 10.97
C ALA A 431 -0.99 -25.51 12.44
N LEU A 432 0.04 -25.23 13.27
CA LEU A 432 -0.14 -24.85 14.67
C LEU A 432 -1.00 -23.59 14.82
N ILE A 433 -0.75 -22.59 13.98
CA ILE A 433 -1.53 -21.35 13.91
C ILE A 433 -2.99 -21.63 13.55
N ILE A 434 -3.23 -22.43 12.52
CA ILE A 434 -4.60 -22.78 12.08
C ILE A 434 -5.33 -23.53 13.20
N ILE A 435 -4.68 -24.51 13.83
CA ILE A 435 -5.26 -25.27 14.95
C ILE A 435 -5.59 -24.38 16.15
N GLU A 436 -4.76 -23.36 16.41
CA GLU A 436 -5.01 -22.40 17.50
C GLU A 436 -6.10 -21.38 17.14
N ALA A 437 -6.26 -21.06 15.85
CA ALA A 437 -7.32 -20.21 15.35
C ALA A 437 -8.69 -20.92 15.37
N ILE A 438 -8.70 -22.26 15.21
CA ILE A 438 -9.92 -23.05 15.36
C ILE A 438 -10.33 -23.07 16.84
N PRO A 439 -11.50 -22.54 17.21
CA PRO A 439 -11.92 -22.46 18.61
C PRO A 439 -12.09 -23.87 19.20
N ARG A 440 -11.19 -24.26 20.11
CA ARG A 440 -11.19 -25.57 20.80
C ARG A 440 -12.40 -25.81 21.74
N SER A 441 -13.34 -24.87 21.85
CA SER A 441 -14.52 -24.99 22.70
C SER A 441 -15.75 -24.26 22.15
N ALA A 442 -16.00 -24.32 20.85
CA ALA A 442 -17.29 -23.88 20.34
C ALA A 442 -18.36 -24.96 20.60
N LYS A 443 -18.97 -24.94 21.80
CA LYS A 443 -20.44 -25.09 21.82
C LYS A 443 -20.98 -24.05 20.83
N PRO A 444 -22.04 -24.36 20.06
CA PRO A 444 -22.51 -23.48 18.98
C PRO A 444 -22.95 -22.14 19.58
N THR A 445 -22.03 -21.18 19.62
CA THR A 445 -22.30 -19.80 19.98
C THR A 445 -22.82 -19.12 18.72
N THR A 446 -24.09 -18.75 18.80
CA THR A 446 -24.86 -17.91 17.88
C THR A 446 -23.99 -16.91 17.11
N LEU A 447 -23.77 -17.19 15.83
CA LEU A 447 -23.32 -16.20 14.87
C LEU A 447 -24.57 -15.42 14.42
N SER A 448 -24.82 -14.26 15.03
CA SER A 448 -25.86 -13.34 14.56
C SER A 448 -25.33 -12.57 13.36
N ILE A 449 -25.60 -13.06 12.15
CA ILE A 449 -25.42 -12.26 10.94
C ILE A 449 -26.64 -11.32 10.88
N SER A 450 -26.46 -10.07 11.31
CA SER A 450 -27.39 -9.01 10.94
C SER A 450 -27.05 -8.61 9.50
N ALA A 451 -27.77 -9.18 8.54
CA ALA A 451 -27.70 -8.74 7.16
C ALA A 451 -28.54 -7.47 7.03
N THR A 452 -27.95 -6.31 7.32
CA THR A 452 -28.55 -5.02 6.93
C THR A 452 -28.26 -4.85 5.43
N VAL A 453 -29.24 -5.13 4.57
CA VAL A 453 -29.20 -4.70 3.17
C VAL A 453 -29.56 -3.21 3.16
N SER A 454 -28.57 -2.36 3.45
CA SER A 454 -28.71 -0.91 3.25
C SER A 454 -28.52 -0.60 1.77
N PHE A 455 -29.60 -0.21 1.09
CA PHE A 455 -29.54 0.40 -0.24
C PHE A 455 -29.33 1.91 -0.12
N ASP A 456 -28.25 2.33 0.55
CA ASP A 456 -27.81 3.72 0.42
C ASP A 456 -27.10 3.86 -0.92
N SER A 457 -27.76 4.55 -1.87
CA SER A 457 -27.24 5.06 -3.15
C SER A 457 -27.43 4.25 -4.45
N VAL A 458 -28.55 3.54 -4.64
CA VAL A 458 -28.93 3.06 -5.99
C VAL A 458 -30.18 3.80 -6.46
N SER A 459 -30.05 4.53 -7.56
CA SER A 459 -31.18 5.27 -8.14
C SER A 459 -32.17 4.29 -8.75
N THR A 460 -33.46 4.63 -8.69
CA THR A 460 -34.57 3.83 -9.24
C THR A 460 -34.42 3.52 -10.73
N SER A 461 -33.60 4.27 -11.47
CA SER A 461 -33.27 4.03 -12.88
C SER A 461 -32.29 2.88 -13.11
N ASP A 462 -31.38 2.60 -12.17
CA ASP A 462 -30.36 1.55 -12.31
C ASP A 462 -30.98 0.15 -12.15
N ILE A 463 -32.05 0.05 -11.35
CA ILE A 463 -32.83 -1.17 -11.12
C ILE A 463 -33.68 -1.52 -12.35
N ILE A 464 -34.23 -0.51 -13.04
CA ILE A 464 -35.00 -0.71 -14.28
C ILE A 464 -34.07 -1.13 -15.44
N GLN A 465 -32.85 -0.59 -15.48
CA GLN A 465 -31.87 -0.93 -16.51
C GLN A 465 -31.25 -2.33 -16.33
N ALA A 466 -31.18 -2.84 -15.10
CA ALA A 466 -30.80 -4.22 -14.80
C ALA A 466 -31.89 -5.23 -15.22
N LYS A 467 -33.17 -4.85 -15.13
CA LYS A 467 -34.33 -5.65 -15.57
C LYS A 467 -34.38 -5.83 -17.09
N ASP A 468 -34.04 -4.79 -17.86
CA ASP A 468 -34.00 -4.86 -19.34
C ASP A 468 -32.81 -5.66 -19.88
N LYS A 469 -31.80 -5.96 -19.05
CA LYS A 469 -30.61 -6.73 -19.44
C LYS A 469 -30.64 -8.20 -19.03
N GLY A 470 -31.72 -8.68 -18.41
CA GLY A 470 -31.90 -10.11 -18.09
C GLY A 470 -30.98 -10.66 -17.01
N TRP A 471 -30.59 -9.85 -16.02
CA TRP A 471 -29.76 -10.31 -14.89
C TRP A 471 -30.66 -10.87 -13.80
N ASP A 472 -30.69 -12.19 -13.67
CA ASP A 472 -31.54 -12.92 -12.74
C ASP A 472 -30.68 -13.58 -11.64
N VAL A 473 -29.87 -12.82 -10.91
CA VAL A 473 -28.99 -13.40 -9.86
C VAL A 473 -28.70 -12.35 -8.78
N THR A 474 -29.04 -12.61 -7.50
CA THR A 474 -28.18 -12.18 -6.38
C THR A 474 -28.52 -12.69 -4.98
N ILE A 475 -29.75 -13.07 -4.64
CA ILE A 475 -30.07 -13.41 -3.21
C ILE A 475 -30.17 -14.92 -2.96
N ILE A 476 -30.76 -15.66 -3.89
CA ILE A 476 -30.99 -17.11 -3.74
C ILE A 476 -29.67 -17.89 -3.85
N ASP A 477 -28.77 -17.53 -4.77
CA ASP A 477 -27.48 -18.21 -4.92
C ASP A 477 -26.51 -17.96 -3.74
N ILE A 478 -26.62 -16.81 -3.07
CA ILE A 478 -25.83 -16.52 -1.86
C ILE A 478 -26.34 -17.37 -0.69
N LEU A 479 -27.65 -17.54 -0.56
CA LEU A 479 -28.25 -18.42 0.45
C LEU A 479 -27.92 -19.90 0.19
N TYR A 480 -27.93 -20.36 -1.07
CA TYR A 480 -27.50 -21.71 -1.44
C TYR A 480 -25.99 -21.96 -1.21
N SER A 481 -25.15 -20.93 -1.35
CA SER A 481 -23.70 -21.03 -1.10
C SER A 481 -23.33 -21.07 0.39
N LEU A 482 -24.21 -20.62 1.28
CA LEU A 482 -23.97 -20.60 2.73
C LEU A 482 -24.54 -21.89 3.33
N ARG A 483 -23.70 -22.91 3.50
CA ARG A 483 -24.07 -24.21 4.12
C ARG A 483 -24.95 -24.01 5.37
N ASP A 484 -26.12 -24.65 5.36
CA ASP A 484 -27.24 -24.59 6.32
C ASP A 484 -26.96 -24.97 7.79
N GLU A 485 -25.69 -25.17 8.16
CA GLU A 485 -25.28 -25.59 9.52
C GLU A 485 -24.87 -24.41 10.42
N TYR A 486 -24.79 -23.19 9.89
CA TYR A 486 -24.22 -22.04 10.61
C TYR A 486 -25.18 -20.85 10.81
N ILE A 487 -26.42 -20.93 10.33
CA ILE A 487 -27.42 -19.86 10.42
C ILE A 487 -28.45 -20.20 11.48
N ASN A 488 -28.43 -19.49 12.61
CA ASN A 488 -29.41 -19.67 13.70
C ASN A 488 -30.57 -18.67 13.64
N MET A 489 -30.37 -17.51 13.01
CA MET A 489 -31.39 -16.45 12.93
C MET A 489 -31.30 -15.71 11.60
N PHE A 490 -32.44 -15.49 10.95
CA PHE A 490 -32.60 -14.72 9.73
C PHE A 490 -33.42 -13.47 10.04
N VAL A 491 -32.88 -12.28 9.75
CA VAL A 491 -33.54 -11.00 10.01
C VAL A 491 -33.87 -10.30 8.71
N LEU A 492 -35.15 -9.97 8.50
CA LEU A 492 -35.65 -9.21 7.37
C LEU A 492 -36.10 -7.83 7.86
N ASP A 493 -35.35 -6.80 7.51
CA ASP A 493 -35.67 -5.40 7.82
C ASP A 493 -36.51 -4.76 6.70
N GLU A 494 -37.30 -3.73 7.03
CA GLU A 494 -38.19 -3.01 6.09
C GLU A 494 -39.15 -3.90 5.28
N ALA A 495 -39.63 -4.99 5.89
CA ALA A 495 -40.42 -6.00 5.18
C ALA A 495 -41.72 -5.46 4.55
N ASN A 496 -42.31 -4.40 5.11
CA ASN A 496 -43.45 -3.68 4.52
C ASN A 496 -43.13 -3.07 3.15
N GLU A 497 -41.96 -2.45 2.98
CA GLU A 497 -41.56 -1.81 1.73
C GLU A 497 -41.33 -2.87 0.64
N MET A 498 -40.68 -3.97 0.99
CA MET A 498 -40.48 -5.11 0.08
C MET A 498 -41.79 -5.78 -0.35
N ILE A 499 -42.72 -6.01 0.59
CA ILE A 499 -44.02 -6.63 0.26
C ILE A 499 -44.85 -5.70 -0.64
N SER A 500 -44.90 -4.40 -0.33
CA SER A 500 -45.65 -3.41 -1.14
C SER A 500 -45.12 -3.22 -2.56
N ARG A 501 -43.82 -3.50 -2.78
CA ARG A 501 -43.16 -3.45 -4.09
C ARG A 501 -43.24 -4.76 -4.90
N GLY A 502 -44.02 -5.74 -4.45
CA GLY A 502 -44.28 -6.97 -5.19
C GLY A 502 -43.27 -8.09 -4.98
N PHE A 503 -42.44 -8.04 -3.93
CA PHE A 503 -41.48 -9.11 -3.60
C PHE A 503 -42.09 -10.25 -2.75
N LYS A 504 -43.42 -10.26 -2.57
CA LYS A 504 -44.14 -11.21 -1.72
C LYS A 504 -43.81 -12.68 -2.05
N ASP A 505 -43.84 -13.03 -3.34
CA ASP A 505 -43.64 -14.42 -3.77
C ASP A 505 -42.18 -14.87 -3.56
N ARG A 506 -41.21 -13.98 -3.81
CA ARG A 506 -39.79 -14.30 -3.57
C ARG A 506 -39.44 -14.43 -2.09
N ILE A 507 -40.07 -13.63 -1.21
CA ILE A 507 -39.92 -13.78 0.25
C ILE A 507 -40.52 -15.12 0.71
N TYR A 508 -41.66 -15.49 0.15
CA TYR A 508 -42.31 -16.77 0.43
C TYR A 508 -41.42 -17.96 0.02
N ASP A 509 -40.81 -17.90 -1.17
CA ASP A 509 -39.88 -18.94 -1.63
C ASP A 509 -38.65 -19.07 -0.72
N ILE A 510 -38.10 -17.95 -0.23
CA ILE A 510 -37.00 -17.95 0.76
C ILE A 510 -37.44 -18.64 2.06
N PHE A 511 -38.65 -18.37 2.55
CA PHE A 511 -39.17 -19.02 3.76
C PHE A 511 -39.42 -20.51 3.60
N GLN A 512 -39.76 -21.00 2.40
CA GLN A 512 -39.92 -22.43 2.15
C GLN A 512 -38.59 -23.20 2.17
N ILE A 513 -37.48 -22.52 1.89
CA ILE A 513 -36.14 -23.12 1.86
C ILE A 513 -35.50 -23.12 3.25
N LEU A 514 -35.89 -22.21 4.14
CA LEU A 514 -35.34 -22.14 5.51
C LEU A 514 -35.78 -23.34 6.37
N LEU A 515 -34.82 -24.01 7.01
CA LEU A 515 -35.09 -25.12 7.93
C LEU A 515 -35.90 -24.63 9.14
N ALA A 516 -36.84 -25.47 9.63
CA ALA A 516 -37.74 -25.16 10.76
C ALA A 516 -37.05 -24.79 12.08
N LYS A 517 -35.72 -24.99 12.19
CA LYS A 517 -34.89 -24.65 13.35
C LYS A 517 -34.34 -23.22 13.34
N ILE A 518 -34.51 -22.47 12.25
CA ILE A 518 -33.97 -21.11 12.09
C ILE A 518 -34.99 -20.10 12.63
N GLN A 519 -34.55 -19.21 13.54
CA GLN A 519 -35.41 -18.17 14.08
C GLN A 519 -35.53 -17.01 13.09
N VAL A 520 -36.75 -16.61 12.73
CA VAL A 520 -36.97 -15.51 11.78
C VAL A 520 -37.42 -14.26 12.53
N GLY A 521 -36.72 -13.15 12.33
CA GLY A 521 -37.13 -11.82 12.78
C GLY A 521 -37.56 -10.96 11.60
N VAL A 522 -38.83 -10.53 11.56
CA VAL A 522 -39.33 -9.62 10.52
C VAL A 522 -39.61 -8.27 11.18
N PHE A 523 -38.88 -7.24 10.76
CA PHE A 523 -39.03 -5.89 11.28
C PHE A 523 -39.75 -5.01 10.25
N PHE A 524 -40.74 -4.29 10.72
CA PHE A 524 -41.55 -3.36 9.94
C PHE A 524 -41.23 -1.94 10.39
N ALA A 525 -40.86 -1.07 9.45
CA ALA A 525 -40.62 0.34 9.77
C ALA A 525 -41.91 1.07 10.19
N THR A 526 -43.08 0.54 9.80
CA THR A 526 -44.40 1.03 10.22
C THR A 526 -45.32 -0.16 10.51
N MET A 527 -45.96 -0.18 11.69
CA MET A 527 -47.00 -1.17 11.98
C MET A 527 -48.22 -0.92 11.08
N PRO A 528 -48.74 -1.92 10.35
CA PRO A 528 -49.99 -1.77 9.64
C PRO A 528 -51.14 -1.67 10.65
N GLN A 529 -52.07 -0.74 10.42
CA GLN A 529 -53.18 -0.45 11.35
C GLN A 529 -54.22 -1.58 11.49
N ARG A 530 -54.09 -2.69 10.77
CA ARG A 530 -54.93 -3.88 10.93
C ARG A 530 -54.11 -5.13 10.62
N LEU A 531 -54.05 -6.04 11.59
CA LEU A 531 -53.65 -7.43 11.41
C LEU A 531 -54.84 -8.24 10.90
#